data_AF-A0A9P6RHL2-F1
#
_entry.id   AF-A0A9P6RHL2-F1
#
_cell.length_a   1.000
_cell.length_b   1.000
_cell.length_c   1.000
_cell.angle_alpha   90.00
_cell.angle_beta   90.00
_cell.angle_gamma   90.00
#
_symmetry.space_group_name_H-M   'P 1'
#
loop_
_entity.id
_entity.type
_entity.pdbx_description
1 polymer ?
#
loop_
_entity_poly.entity_id
_entity_poly.type
_entity_poly.pdbx_seq_one_letter_code
_entity_poly.pdbx_strand_id
1 'polypeptide(L)'
;MTLLAVELKEGTKFLHAEAGRSKFMKYFFKGEVSPATYGRFLVSLYQIYNVLEKALDDHKDNAQLALIYFPEELSRKKPLEEDLEFFNGPDWRQLLTPITPAQQSYISAIQNCANSEHPERLVAHSYVRYLGDLSGGQVLAKRLQKYNDLPEDKGVSFYHFALIEDNDQFKEMFRKRLNQVEVPDEVRALIVEEAKEAFMRNIEIFAEFDTQLEGLPLTRKEQLENLAILETEKAELAAAKKEQQEHDSANNASAGLLASLAPSNLWNSLLGAVRYPAAERVERVDA
;
A
#
# COMPACT_ATOMS: atom_id res chain seq x y z
N MET A 1 -1.08 -19.18 19.72
CA MET A 1 -1.19 -17.85 19.09
C MET A 1 -0.61 -17.94 17.68
N THR A 2 -1.29 -17.36 16.71
CA THR A 2 -0.77 -17.16 15.35
C THR A 2 0.40 -16.16 15.37
N LEU A 3 1.28 -16.24 14.37
CA LEU A 3 2.44 -15.36 14.24
C LEU A 3 2.02 -14.03 13.58
N LEU A 4 2.47 -12.88 14.09
CA LEU A 4 2.06 -11.57 13.57
C LEU A 4 2.34 -11.43 12.06
N ALA A 5 3.47 -11.94 11.56
CA ALA A 5 3.77 -11.92 10.13
C ALA A 5 2.76 -12.74 9.29
N VAL A 6 2.19 -13.80 9.86
CA VAL A 6 1.14 -14.60 9.20
C VAL A 6 -0.18 -13.84 9.19
N GLU A 7 -0.55 -13.22 10.31
CA GLU A 7 -1.77 -12.41 10.41
C GLU A 7 -1.73 -11.20 9.46
N LEU A 8 -0.60 -10.50 9.37
CA LEU A 8 -0.38 -9.42 8.42
C LEU A 8 -0.51 -9.93 6.98
N LYS A 9 0.13 -11.06 6.65
CA LYS A 9 0.08 -11.63 5.30
C LYS A 9 -1.33 -12.02 4.90
N GLU A 10 -2.04 -12.79 5.72
CA GLU A 10 -3.39 -13.23 5.39
C GLU A 10 -4.38 -12.05 5.41
N GLY A 11 -4.26 -11.15 6.40
CA GLY A 11 -5.12 -9.98 6.53
C GLY A 11 -4.99 -8.99 5.36
N THR A 12 -3.83 -8.93 4.70
CA THR A 12 -3.57 -8.01 3.58
C THR A 12 -3.56 -8.67 2.21
N LYS A 13 -3.75 -10.00 2.12
CA LYS A 13 -3.62 -10.78 0.88
C LYS A 13 -4.51 -10.27 -0.26
N PHE A 14 -5.77 -9.97 0.05
CA PHE A 14 -6.73 -9.38 -0.90
C PHE A 14 -6.23 -8.03 -1.41
N LEU A 15 -5.82 -7.15 -0.49
CA LEU A 15 -5.48 -5.77 -0.81
C LEU A 15 -4.15 -5.68 -1.57
N HIS A 16 -3.21 -6.58 -1.27
CA HIS A 16 -2.01 -6.75 -2.08
C HIS A 16 -2.35 -7.13 -3.53
N ALA A 17 -3.30 -8.06 -3.71
CA ALA A 17 -3.73 -8.46 -5.05
C ALA A 17 -4.44 -7.30 -5.78
N GLU A 18 -5.29 -6.54 -5.08
CA GLU A 18 -5.98 -5.37 -5.65
C GLU A 18 -5.02 -4.24 -6.02
N ALA A 19 -4.05 -3.93 -5.16
CA ALA A 19 -2.99 -2.96 -5.45
C ALA A 19 -2.24 -3.32 -6.75
N GLY A 20 -1.88 -4.59 -6.93
CA GLY A 20 -1.25 -5.08 -8.16
C GLY A 20 -2.16 -5.04 -9.40
N ARG A 21 -3.48 -5.03 -9.23
CA ARG A 21 -4.48 -4.96 -10.31
C ARG A 21 -4.95 -3.55 -10.66
N SER A 22 -4.56 -2.56 -9.88
CA SER A 22 -4.88 -1.15 -10.15
C SER A 22 -4.50 -0.76 -11.57
N LYS A 23 -5.26 0.16 -12.16
CA LYS A 23 -5.06 0.59 -13.55
C LYS A 23 -3.63 1.13 -13.72
N PHE A 24 -3.22 2.08 -12.90
CA PHE A 24 -1.85 2.58 -12.86
C PHE A 24 -0.78 1.46 -12.89
N MET A 25 -0.86 0.46 -12.00
CA MET A 25 0.12 -0.63 -11.95
C MET A 25 0.12 -1.51 -13.21
N LYS A 26 -1.05 -1.79 -13.79
CA LYS A 26 -1.14 -2.54 -15.07
C LYS A 26 -0.42 -1.81 -16.20
N TYR A 27 -0.65 -0.50 -16.35
CA TYR A 27 0.02 0.34 -17.35
C TYR A 27 1.52 0.50 -17.06
N PHE A 28 1.90 0.56 -15.79
CA PHE A 28 3.29 0.56 -15.38
C PHE A 28 4.02 -0.69 -15.88
N PHE A 29 3.48 -1.89 -15.64
CA PHE A 29 4.10 -3.14 -16.08
C PHE A 29 4.17 -3.28 -17.61
N LYS A 30 3.28 -2.61 -18.34
CA LYS A 30 3.29 -2.54 -19.81
C LYS A 30 4.31 -1.53 -20.35
N GLY A 31 4.85 -0.63 -19.51
CA GLY A 31 5.75 0.43 -19.96
C GLY A 31 5.04 1.63 -20.56
N GLU A 32 3.75 1.78 -20.25
CA GLU A 32 2.89 2.83 -20.81
C GLU A 32 2.76 4.03 -19.87
N VAL A 33 3.45 4.01 -18.72
CA VAL A 33 3.58 5.15 -17.81
C VAL A 33 4.74 6.03 -18.27
N SER A 34 4.45 7.30 -18.58
CA SER A 34 5.48 8.26 -19.01
C SER A 34 6.49 8.59 -17.89
N PRO A 35 7.73 8.97 -18.22
CA PRO A 35 8.70 9.46 -17.23
C PRO A 35 8.17 10.62 -16.37
N ALA A 36 7.41 11.54 -16.95
CA ALA A 36 6.80 12.66 -16.22
C ALA A 36 5.73 12.19 -15.22
N THR A 37 4.92 11.20 -15.59
CA THR A 37 3.94 10.58 -14.68
C THR A 37 4.66 9.84 -13.55
N TYR A 38 5.71 9.09 -13.87
CA TYR A 38 6.51 8.40 -12.87
C TYR A 38 7.21 9.39 -11.91
N GLY A 39 7.79 10.48 -12.41
CA GLY A 39 8.36 11.55 -11.61
C GLY A 39 7.38 12.18 -10.62
N ARG A 40 6.10 12.33 -11.00
CA ARG A 40 5.02 12.75 -10.08
C ARG A 40 4.65 11.67 -9.06
N PHE A 41 4.65 10.40 -9.45
CA PHE A 41 4.43 9.29 -8.52
C PHE A 41 5.53 9.21 -7.45
N LEU A 42 6.79 9.49 -7.81
CA LEU A 42 7.89 9.57 -6.86
C LEU A 42 7.69 10.68 -5.81
N VAL A 43 7.00 11.78 -6.14
CA VAL A 43 6.67 12.84 -5.17
C VAL A 43 5.77 12.26 -4.06
N SER A 44 4.76 11.48 -4.43
CA SER A 44 3.89 10.79 -3.47
C SER A 44 4.67 9.83 -2.58
N LEU A 45 5.56 9.01 -3.18
CA LEU A 45 6.42 8.12 -2.41
C LEU A 45 7.31 8.89 -1.42
N TYR A 46 8.01 9.91 -1.88
CA TYR A 46 8.90 10.70 -1.04
C TYR A 46 8.17 11.30 0.17
N GLN A 47 6.98 11.85 -0.01
CA GLN A 47 6.22 12.38 1.12
C GLN A 47 5.85 11.29 2.14
N ILE A 48 5.44 10.11 1.67
CA ILE A 48 5.10 8.97 2.52
C ILE A 48 6.32 8.47 3.29
N TYR A 49 7.45 8.19 2.60
CA TYR A 49 8.67 7.71 3.25
C TYR A 49 9.28 8.74 4.18
N ASN A 50 9.29 10.02 3.81
CA ASN A 50 9.83 11.08 4.68
C ASN A 50 9.09 11.15 6.02
N VAL A 51 7.77 10.91 6.04
CA VAL A 51 6.97 10.88 7.26
C VAL A 51 7.10 9.56 8.00
N LEU A 52 7.11 8.42 7.28
CA LEU A 52 7.32 7.09 7.88
C LEU A 52 8.68 6.98 8.56
N GLU A 53 9.75 7.33 7.86
CA GLU A 53 11.12 7.23 8.38
C GLU A 53 11.32 8.17 9.56
N LYS A 54 10.79 9.40 9.49
CA LYS A 54 10.79 10.29 10.65
C LYS A 54 10.04 9.70 11.85
N ALA A 55 8.86 9.10 11.63
CA ALA A 55 8.07 8.50 12.70
C ALA A 55 8.79 7.31 13.35
N LEU A 56 9.50 6.50 12.55
CA LEU A 56 10.33 5.40 13.03
C LEU A 56 11.55 5.91 13.81
N ASP A 57 12.24 6.95 13.32
CA ASP A 57 13.36 7.58 14.01
C ASP A 57 12.94 8.14 15.39
N ASP A 58 11.78 8.82 15.45
CA ASP A 58 11.23 9.39 16.68
C ASP A 58 10.86 8.31 17.71
N HIS A 59 10.59 7.07 17.26
CA HIS A 59 10.19 5.93 18.09
C HIS A 59 11.22 4.80 18.13
N LYS A 60 12.47 5.04 17.73
CA LYS A 60 13.51 4.01 17.67
C LYS A 60 13.81 3.34 19.02
N ASP A 61 13.51 4.02 20.13
CA ASP A 61 13.70 3.51 21.49
C ASP A 61 12.47 2.75 22.03
N ASN A 62 11.35 2.69 21.29
CA ASN A 62 10.23 1.81 21.60
C ASN A 62 10.65 0.35 21.33
N ALA A 63 10.51 -0.52 22.34
CA ALA A 63 11.04 -1.88 22.31
C ALA A 63 10.49 -2.73 21.14
N GLN A 64 9.21 -2.56 20.80
CA GLN A 64 8.54 -3.29 19.73
C GLN A 64 8.97 -2.78 18.34
N LEU A 65 9.09 -1.46 18.16
CA LEU A 65 9.52 -0.86 16.88
C LEU A 65 11.01 -1.07 16.62
N ALA A 66 11.84 -1.07 17.65
CA ALA A 66 13.27 -1.37 17.55
C ALA A 66 13.56 -2.73 16.89
N LEU A 67 12.63 -3.70 16.97
CA LEU A 67 12.78 -5.02 16.34
C LEU A 67 12.78 -4.94 14.81
N ILE A 68 12.13 -3.93 14.23
CA ILE A 68 11.96 -3.75 12.78
C ILE A 68 12.62 -2.48 12.24
N TYR A 69 13.42 -1.81 13.06
CA TYR A 69 14.09 -0.55 12.72
C TYR A 69 15.46 -0.82 12.07
N PHE A 70 15.51 -0.73 10.74
CA PHE A 70 16.67 -0.97 9.89
C PHE A 70 16.96 0.25 8.99
N PRO A 71 17.34 1.41 9.56
CA PRO A 71 17.44 2.65 8.79
C PRO A 71 18.56 2.61 7.74
N GLU A 72 19.67 1.92 8.00
CA GLU A 72 20.78 1.84 7.04
C GLU A 72 20.38 1.00 5.82
N GLU A 73 19.69 -0.11 6.06
CA GLU A 73 19.32 -1.05 5.02
C GLU A 73 18.07 -0.61 4.26
N LEU A 74 17.06 -0.05 4.95
CA LEU A 74 15.72 0.18 4.39
C LEU A 74 15.37 1.62 4.05
N SER A 75 16.00 2.65 4.64
CA SER A 75 15.58 4.03 4.37
C SER A 75 15.64 4.38 2.89
N ARG A 76 14.56 4.96 2.38
CA ARG A 76 14.31 5.30 0.97
C ARG A 76 14.35 6.79 0.71
N LYS A 77 14.34 7.66 1.74
CA LYS A 77 14.36 9.11 1.55
C LYS A 77 15.47 9.58 0.61
N LYS A 78 16.74 9.25 0.89
CA LYS A 78 17.88 9.68 0.06
C LYS A 78 17.80 9.13 -1.38
N PRO A 79 17.58 7.81 -1.60
CA PRO A 79 17.34 7.28 -2.94
C PRO A 79 16.19 7.98 -3.70
N LEU A 80 15.11 8.34 -3.00
CA LEU A 80 14.00 9.09 -3.60
C LEU A 80 14.38 10.52 -3.98
N GLU A 81 15.21 11.20 -3.20
CA GLU A 81 15.73 12.54 -3.56
C GLU A 81 16.54 12.49 -4.86
N GLU A 82 17.37 11.45 -5.04
CA GLU A 82 18.15 11.22 -6.26
C GLU A 82 17.24 10.98 -7.48
N ASP A 83 16.26 10.08 -7.35
CA ASP A 83 15.34 9.80 -8.45
C ASP A 83 14.44 11.01 -8.77
N LEU A 84 14.00 11.76 -7.76
CA LEU A 84 13.22 12.98 -7.94
C LEU A 84 13.99 14.06 -8.70
N GLU A 85 15.27 14.26 -8.37
CA GLU A 85 16.13 15.19 -9.12
C GLU A 85 16.35 14.71 -10.56
N PHE A 86 16.50 13.40 -10.76
CA PHE A 86 16.64 12.83 -12.10
C PHE A 86 15.41 13.05 -12.99
N PHE A 87 14.19 12.79 -12.49
CA PHE A 87 12.97 12.91 -13.30
C PHE A 87 12.39 14.32 -13.38
N ASN A 88 12.56 15.14 -12.33
CA ASN A 88 11.89 16.43 -12.21
C ASN A 88 12.86 17.62 -12.18
N GLY A 89 14.18 17.38 -12.20
CA GLY A 89 15.21 18.42 -12.15
C GLY A 89 15.48 18.96 -10.74
N PRO A 90 16.41 19.92 -10.59
CA PRO A 90 16.88 20.41 -9.28
C PRO A 90 15.78 21.09 -8.44
N ASP A 91 14.74 21.60 -9.10
CA ASP A 91 13.61 22.29 -8.49
C ASP A 91 12.47 21.34 -8.04
N TRP A 92 12.69 20.02 -8.05
CA TRP A 92 11.66 19.01 -7.72
C TRP A 92 10.96 19.26 -6.37
N ARG A 93 11.64 19.90 -5.41
CA ARG A 93 11.06 20.25 -4.10
C ARG A 93 9.84 21.16 -4.21
N GLN A 94 9.74 21.96 -5.28
CA GLN A 94 8.56 22.78 -5.55
C GLN A 94 7.31 21.92 -5.81
N LEU A 95 7.47 20.66 -6.22
CA LEU A 95 6.37 19.72 -6.46
C LEU A 95 5.80 19.11 -5.17
N LEU A 96 6.44 19.33 -4.02
CA LEU A 96 5.92 18.88 -2.72
C LEU A 96 4.68 19.67 -2.28
N THR A 97 4.32 20.74 -2.99
CA THR A 97 3.14 21.55 -2.73
C THR A 97 2.43 21.84 -4.05
N PRO A 98 1.09 21.69 -4.14
CA PRO A 98 0.18 21.26 -3.07
C PRO A 98 0.29 19.75 -2.74
N ILE A 99 -0.05 19.39 -1.50
CA ILE A 99 -0.25 17.99 -1.11
C ILE A 99 -1.62 17.54 -1.63
N THR A 100 -1.67 16.40 -2.31
CA THR A 100 -2.93 15.83 -2.82
C THR A 100 -3.76 15.21 -1.69
N PRO A 101 -5.08 15.04 -1.87
CA PRO A 101 -5.91 14.37 -0.86
C PRO A 101 -5.45 12.96 -0.48
N ALA A 102 -5.00 12.13 -1.44
CA ALA A 102 -4.52 10.78 -1.09
C ALA A 102 -3.16 10.82 -0.38
N GLN A 103 -2.26 11.74 -0.79
CA GLN A 103 -0.99 11.97 -0.07
C GLN A 103 -1.26 12.38 1.38
N GLN A 104 -2.14 13.37 1.60
CA GLN A 104 -2.50 13.83 2.93
C GLN A 104 -3.15 12.71 3.76
N SER A 105 -4.03 11.91 3.16
CA SER A 105 -4.66 10.76 3.83
C SER A 105 -3.62 9.76 4.36
N TYR A 106 -2.59 9.46 3.56
CA TYR A 106 -1.52 8.56 3.97
C TYR A 106 -0.62 9.20 5.03
N ILE A 107 -0.14 10.42 4.81
CA ILE A 107 0.70 11.16 5.75
C ILE A 107 0.04 11.25 7.12
N SER A 108 -1.24 11.61 7.16
CA SER A 108 -2.02 11.70 8.40
C SER A 108 -2.14 10.36 9.10
N ALA A 109 -2.29 9.24 8.40
CA ALA A 109 -2.39 7.91 9.03
C ALA A 109 -1.09 7.53 9.76
N ILE A 110 0.06 7.76 9.13
CA ILE A 110 1.37 7.52 9.75
C ILE A 110 1.54 8.42 10.98
N GLN A 111 1.24 9.71 10.85
CA GLN A 111 1.34 10.67 11.96
C GLN A 111 0.38 10.32 13.10
N ASN A 112 -0.83 9.84 12.80
CA ASN A 112 -1.79 9.43 13.80
C ASN A 112 -1.30 8.18 14.55
N CYS A 113 -0.69 7.22 13.87
CA CYS A 113 -0.07 6.06 14.55
C CYS A 113 1.05 6.53 15.49
N ALA A 114 1.97 7.36 14.96
CA ALA A 114 3.11 7.88 15.70
C ALA A 114 2.71 8.69 16.95
N ASN A 115 1.61 9.43 16.90
CA ASN A 115 1.16 10.27 18.02
C ASN A 115 0.11 9.58 18.93
N SER A 116 -0.17 8.30 18.72
CA SER A 116 -1.17 7.56 19.52
C SER A 116 -0.57 6.87 20.74
N GLU A 117 -1.43 6.31 21.59
CA GLU A 117 -1.03 5.43 22.70
C GLU A 117 -0.42 4.09 22.22
N HIS A 118 -0.55 3.78 20.94
CA HIS A 118 -0.07 2.53 20.32
C HIS A 118 0.80 2.82 19.08
N PRO A 119 1.99 3.42 19.24
CA PRO A 119 2.91 3.70 18.13
C PRO A 119 3.39 2.43 17.44
N GLU A 120 3.25 1.25 18.05
CA GLU A 120 3.52 -0.07 17.45
C GLU A 120 2.73 -0.30 16.16
N ARG A 121 1.63 0.43 15.94
CA ARG A 121 0.92 0.45 14.65
C ARG A 121 1.79 0.87 13.46
N LEU A 122 2.90 1.60 13.68
CA LEU A 122 3.89 1.91 12.64
C LEU A 122 4.54 0.67 12.01
N VAL A 123 4.49 -0.49 12.70
CA VAL A 123 4.86 -1.79 12.13
C VAL A 123 4.09 -2.08 10.85
N ALA A 124 2.81 -1.71 10.80
CA ALA A 124 1.94 -1.94 9.64
C ALA A 124 2.46 -1.22 8.39
N HIS A 125 2.78 0.07 8.49
CA HIS A 125 3.29 0.84 7.36
C HIS A 125 4.67 0.34 6.91
N SER A 126 5.55 0.03 7.85
CA SER A 126 6.87 -0.56 7.56
C SER A 126 6.74 -1.90 6.82
N TYR A 127 5.83 -2.77 7.28
CA TYR A 127 5.52 -4.04 6.63
C TYR A 127 5.02 -3.85 5.19
N VAL A 128 4.01 -2.99 4.99
CA VAL A 128 3.39 -2.78 3.67
C VAL A 128 4.37 -2.15 2.68
N ARG A 129 5.16 -1.16 3.11
CA ARG A 129 6.10 -0.45 2.25
C ARG A 129 7.35 -1.30 1.97
N TYR A 130 8.17 -1.56 2.99
CA TYR A 130 9.50 -2.15 2.77
C TYR A 130 9.47 -3.58 2.23
N LEU A 131 8.57 -4.45 2.71
CA LEU A 131 8.48 -5.81 2.14
C LEU A 131 7.90 -5.79 0.71
N GLY A 132 7.08 -4.79 0.39
CA GLY A 132 6.60 -4.53 -0.97
C GLY A 132 7.75 -4.14 -1.91
N ASP A 133 8.62 -3.24 -1.48
CA ASP A 133 9.78 -2.77 -2.25
C ASP A 133 10.80 -3.88 -2.50
N LEU A 134 11.07 -4.72 -1.49
CA LEU A 134 11.95 -5.90 -1.58
C LEU A 134 11.32 -7.07 -2.34
N SER A 135 10.07 -6.95 -2.78
CA SER A 135 9.35 -7.96 -3.54
C SER A 135 8.97 -7.44 -4.93
N GLY A 136 7.84 -6.74 -5.05
CA GLY A 136 7.34 -6.23 -6.32
C GLY A 136 8.21 -5.10 -6.88
N GLY A 137 8.84 -4.29 -6.02
CA GLY A 137 9.70 -3.17 -6.42
C GLY A 137 10.85 -3.57 -7.35
N GLN A 138 11.43 -4.75 -7.13
CA GLN A 138 12.52 -5.27 -7.96
C GLN A 138 12.07 -5.56 -9.40
N VAL A 139 10.81 -5.95 -9.60
CA VAL A 139 10.24 -6.14 -10.93
C VAL A 139 9.95 -4.78 -11.58
N LEU A 140 9.49 -3.79 -10.80
CA LEU A 140 9.23 -2.44 -11.28
C LEU A 140 10.50 -1.75 -11.80
N ALA A 141 11.60 -1.85 -11.05
CA ALA A 141 12.90 -1.31 -11.45
C ALA A 141 13.34 -1.82 -12.84
N LYS A 142 13.29 -3.14 -13.04
CA LYS A 142 13.63 -3.78 -14.33
C LYS A 142 12.74 -3.31 -15.48
N ARG A 143 11.46 -3.03 -15.20
CA ARG A 143 10.51 -2.54 -16.22
C ARG A 143 10.80 -1.08 -16.56
N LEU A 144 11.06 -0.22 -15.58
CA LEU A 144 11.41 1.18 -15.80
C LEU A 144 12.67 1.32 -16.67
N GLN A 145 13.73 0.59 -16.32
CA GLN A 145 14.97 0.59 -17.09
C GLN A 145 14.73 0.13 -18.54
N LYS A 146 13.95 -0.94 -18.72
CA LYS A 146 13.65 -1.50 -20.04
C LYS A 146 12.85 -0.56 -20.93
N TYR A 147 11.84 0.13 -20.40
CA TYR A 147 10.87 0.86 -21.22
C TYR A 147 11.21 2.34 -21.43
N ASN A 148 12.05 2.92 -20.59
CA ASN A 148 12.39 4.34 -20.65
C ASN A 148 13.85 4.59 -21.08
N ASP A 149 14.57 3.55 -21.52
CA ASP A 149 15.99 3.61 -21.91
C ASP A 149 16.84 4.38 -20.89
N LEU A 150 16.58 4.14 -19.60
CA LEU A 150 17.26 4.86 -18.52
C LEU A 150 18.76 4.52 -18.53
N PRO A 151 19.64 5.50 -18.24
CA PRO A 151 21.03 5.20 -17.98
C PRO A 151 21.18 4.17 -16.86
N GLU A 152 22.23 3.35 -16.92
CA GLU A 152 22.56 2.40 -15.87
C GLU A 152 22.59 3.12 -14.51
N ASP A 153 21.91 2.53 -13.53
CA ASP A 153 21.77 3.01 -12.15
C ASP A 153 21.23 4.44 -11.96
N LYS A 154 20.45 4.97 -12.90
CA LYS A 154 19.73 6.26 -12.72
C LYS A 154 18.21 6.10 -12.81
N GLY A 155 17.49 6.88 -12.00
CA GLY A 155 16.03 6.91 -12.00
C GLY A 155 15.37 5.65 -11.42
N VAL A 156 16.13 4.82 -10.71
CA VAL A 156 15.66 3.63 -10.00
C VAL A 156 16.37 3.41 -8.65
N SER A 157 17.06 4.44 -8.13
CA SER A 157 17.77 4.39 -6.84
C SER A 157 16.85 3.90 -5.72
N PHE A 158 15.58 4.32 -5.70
CA PHE A 158 14.56 3.88 -4.75
C PHE A 158 14.48 2.35 -4.58
N TYR A 159 14.60 1.61 -5.68
CA TYR A 159 14.48 0.15 -5.68
C TYR A 159 15.81 -0.56 -5.38
N HIS A 160 16.91 0.16 -5.29
CA HIS A 160 18.22 -0.41 -5.00
C HIS A 160 18.50 -0.38 -3.48
N PHE A 161 18.80 -1.55 -2.91
CA PHE A 161 19.08 -1.72 -1.48
C PHE A 161 20.54 -2.15 -1.31
N ALA A 162 21.47 -1.19 -1.35
CA ALA A 162 22.92 -1.46 -1.41
C ALA A 162 23.47 -2.29 -0.24
N LEU A 163 22.83 -2.23 0.94
CA LEU A 163 23.23 -2.97 2.14
C LEU A 163 22.48 -4.31 2.32
N ILE A 164 21.65 -4.70 1.35
CA ILE A 164 20.92 -5.97 1.37
C ILE A 164 21.42 -6.85 0.22
N GLU A 165 22.23 -7.86 0.54
CA GLU A 165 22.78 -8.79 -0.46
C GLU A 165 21.71 -9.74 -1.01
N ASP A 166 20.86 -10.28 -0.14
CA ASP A 166 19.77 -11.19 -0.50
C ASP A 166 18.43 -10.68 0.05
N ASN A 167 17.58 -10.21 -0.88
CA ASN A 167 16.26 -9.68 -0.56
C ASN A 167 15.36 -10.73 0.10
N ASP A 168 15.42 -12.00 -0.32
CA ASP A 168 14.54 -13.05 0.23
C ASP A 168 14.99 -13.43 1.64
N GLN A 169 16.30 -13.52 1.89
CA GLN A 169 16.85 -13.71 3.22
C GLN A 169 16.49 -12.55 4.16
N PHE A 170 16.62 -11.31 3.71
CA PHE A 170 16.29 -10.14 4.51
C PHE A 170 14.79 -10.08 4.84
N LYS A 171 13.90 -10.35 3.86
CA LYS A 171 12.45 -10.42 4.11
C LYS A 171 12.10 -11.51 5.11
N GLU A 172 12.76 -12.67 5.07
CA GLU A 172 12.55 -13.73 6.05
C GLU A 172 13.03 -13.33 7.45
N MET A 173 14.18 -12.66 7.55
CA MET A 173 14.66 -12.07 8.81
C MET A 173 13.66 -11.05 9.37
N PHE A 174 13.18 -10.13 8.52
CA PHE A 174 12.19 -9.12 8.90
C PHE A 174 10.90 -9.76 9.42
N ARG A 175 10.40 -10.82 8.75
CA ARG A 175 9.23 -11.58 9.23
C ARG A 175 9.47 -12.26 10.58
N LYS A 176 10.67 -12.80 10.80
CA LYS A 176 11.04 -13.37 12.11
C LYS A 176 11.07 -12.30 13.20
N ARG A 177 11.54 -11.10 12.90
CA ARG A 177 11.51 -9.95 13.83
C ARG A 177 10.09 -9.47 14.12
N LEU A 178 9.22 -9.39 13.11
CA LEU A 178 7.79 -9.11 13.31
C LEU A 178 7.14 -10.09 14.29
N ASN A 179 7.50 -11.37 14.23
CA ASN A 179 6.96 -12.38 15.12
C ASN A 179 7.42 -12.24 16.59
N GLN A 180 8.43 -11.41 16.85
CA GLN A 180 8.92 -11.09 18.20
C GLN A 180 8.25 -9.84 18.78
N VAL A 181 7.40 -9.15 18.01
CA VAL A 181 6.65 -7.98 18.50
C VAL A 181 5.57 -8.46 19.48
N GLU A 182 5.86 -8.28 20.76
CA GLU A 182 4.95 -8.60 21.87
C GLU A 182 4.08 -7.38 22.20
N VAL A 183 2.79 -7.49 21.88
CA VAL A 183 1.75 -6.50 22.15
C VAL A 183 0.46 -7.21 22.58
N PRO A 184 -0.46 -6.55 23.31
CA PRO A 184 -1.78 -7.08 23.61
C PRO A 184 -2.56 -7.47 22.33
N ASP A 185 -3.49 -8.41 22.46
CA ASP A 185 -4.28 -8.90 21.32
C ASP A 185 -5.10 -7.78 20.67
N GLU A 186 -5.60 -6.80 21.45
CA GLU A 186 -6.29 -5.64 20.89
C GLU A 186 -5.36 -4.77 20.01
N VAL A 187 -4.11 -4.56 20.43
CA VAL A 187 -3.13 -3.77 19.66
C VAL A 187 -2.68 -4.54 18.42
N ARG A 188 -2.51 -5.85 18.54
CA ARG A 188 -2.23 -6.74 17.41
C ARG A 188 -3.31 -6.65 16.33
N ALA A 189 -4.58 -6.67 16.71
CA ALA A 189 -5.68 -6.47 15.78
C ALA A 189 -5.63 -5.09 15.09
N LEU A 190 -5.29 -4.03 15.84
CA LEU A 190 -5.11 -2.68 15.29
C LEU A 190 -3.95 -2.61 14.29
N ILE A 191 -2.84 -3.32 14.53
CA ILE A 191 -1.71 -3.39 13.58
C ILE A 191 -2.16 -4.03 12.26
N VAL A 192 -2.90 -5.15 12.32
CA VAL A 192 -3.38 -5.83 11.12
C VAL A 192 -4.37 -4.97 10.35
N GLU A 193 -5.28 -4.28 11.04
CA GLU A 193 -6.22 -3.37 10.39
C GLU A 193 -5.51 -2.15 9.78
N GLU A 194 -4.52 -1.59 10.47
CA GLU A 194 -3.71 -0.50 9.91
C GLU A 194 -2.95 -0.94 8.65
N ALA A 195 -2.53 -2.21 8.57
CA ALA A 195 -1.84 -2.73 7.38
C ALA A 195 -2.79 -2.80 6.17
N LYS A 196 -4.06 -3.16 6.41
CA LYS A 196 -5.08 -3.10 5.36
C LYS A 196 -5.31 -1.66 4.90
N GLU A 197 -5.47 -0.77 5.86
CA GLU A 197 -5.65 0.66 5.62
C GLU A 197 -4.47 1.31 4.87
N ALA A 198 -3.25 0.85 5.15
CA ALA A 198 -2.06 1.26 4.42
C ALA A 198 -2.06 0.77 2.97
N PHE A 199 -2.53 -0.45 2.67
CA PHE A 199 -2.72 -0.89 1.28
C PHE A 199 -3.81 -0.09 0.57
N MET A 200 -4.92 0.20 1.26
CA MET A 200 -6.00 1.03 0.71
C MET A 200 -5.49 2.41 0.30
N ARG A 201 -4.69 3.06 1.16
CA ARG A 201 -4.06 4.34 0.84
C ARG A 201 -3.07 4.26 -0.32
N ASN A 202 -2.34 3.15 -0.46
CA ASN A 202 -1.53 2.93 -1.66
C ASN A 202 -2.38 2.85 -2.93
N ILE A 203 -3.54 2.18 -2.88
CA ILE A 203 -4.48 2.10 -4.01
C ILE A 203 -5.06 3.48 -4.33
N GLU A 204 -5.40 4.28 -3.32
CA GLU A 204 -5.87 5.66 -3.50
C GLU A 204 -4.80 6.53 -4.17
N ILE A 205 -3.53 6.40 -3.78
CA ILE A 205 -2.40 7.07 -4.46
C ILE A 205 -2.33 6.65 -5.93
N PHE A 206 -2.45 5.35 -6.24
CA PHE A 206 -2.44 4.89 -7.64
C PHE A 206 -3.59 5.49 -8.46
N ALA A 207 -4.77 5.60 -7.86
CA ALA A 207 -5.96 6.16 -8.51
C ALA A 207 -5.79 7.64 -8.91
N GLU A 208 -4.94 8.42 -8.23
CA GLU A 208 -4.65 9.81 -8.62
C GLU A 208 -4.02 9.91 -10.03
N PHE A 209 -3.38 8.83 -10.50
CA PHE A 209 -2.73 8.78 -11.81
C PHE A 209 -3.62 8.19 -12.90
N ASP A 210 -4.81 7.68 -12.58
CA ASP A 210 -5.68 7.02 -13.56
C ASP A 210 -6.24 7.98 -14.62
N THR A 211 -6.40 9.26 -14.27
CA THR A 211 -6.81 10.36 -15.18
C THR A 211 -5.72 10.66 -16.22
N GLN A 212 -4.45 10.51 -15.86
CA GLN A 212 -3.32 10.66 -16.78
C GLN A 212 -3.21 9.49 -17.77
N LEU A 213 -4.01 8.44 -17.54
CA LEU A 213 -4.17 7.27 -18.42
C LEU A 213 -5.53 7.28 -19.12
N GLU A 214 -6.24 8.43 -19.18
CA GLU A 214 -7.47 8.58 -19.95
C GLU A 214 -7.24 8.30 -21.44
N GLY A 215 -8.16 7.55 -22.07
CA GLY A 215 -8.01 7.06 -23.45
C GLY A 215 -7.29 5.72 -23.59
N LEU A 216 -6.68 5.20 -22.52
CA LEU A 216 -6.15 3.83 -22.46
C LEU A 216 -7.10 2.97 -21.61
N PRO A 217 -8.05 2.24 -22.22
CA PRO A 217 -8.97 1.38 -21.47
C PRO A 217 -8.29 0.07 -21.07
N LEU A 218 -8.57 -0.40 -19.85
CA LEU A 218 -8.30 -1.79 -19.48
C LEU A 218 -8.92 -2.71 -20.54
N THR A 219 -8.19 -3.74 -20.95
CA THR A 219 -8.72 -4.73 -21.90
C THR A 219 -9.94 -5.44 -21.32
N ARG A 220 -10.82 -5.96 -22.17
CA ARG A 220 -11.99 -6.74 -21.73
C ARG A 220 -11.59 -7.90 -20.81
N LYS A 221 -10.46 -8.54 -21.09
CA LYS A 221 -9.90 -9.60 -20.23
C LYS A 221 -9.55 -9.06 -18.84
N GLU A 222 -8.80 -7.97 -18.78
CA GLU A 222 -8.41 -7.32 -17.51
C GLU A 222 -9.60 -6.80 -16.71
N GLN A 223 -10.65 -6.33 -17.39
CA GLN A 223 -11.90 -5.92 -16.76
C GLN A 223 -12.65 -7.13 -16.18
N LEU A 224 -12.79 -8.21 -16.95
CA LEU A 224 -13.46 -9.43 -16.50
C LEU A 224 -12.70 -10.13 -15.37
N GLU A 225 -11.37 -10.14 -15.41
CA GLU A 225 -10.52 -10.64 -14.32
C GLU A 225 -10.75 -9.82 -13.04
N ASN A 226 -10.76 -8.49 -13.14
CA ASN A 226 -11.07 -7.63 -12.00
C ASN A 226 -12.50 -7.88 -11.47
N LEU A 227 -13.50 -8.05 -12.33
CA LEU A 227 -14.89 -8.34 -11.93
C LEU A 227 -15.04 -9.71 -11.25
N ALA A 228 -14.51 -10.78 -11.86
CA ALA A 228 -14.66 -12.14 -11.34
C ALA A 228 -14.01 -12.30 -9.96
N ILE A 229 -12.90 -11.59 -9.75
CA ILE A 229 -12.23 -11.55 -8.47
C ILE A 229 -13.09 -10.78 -7.45
N LEU A 230 -13.58 -9.58 -7.79
CA LEU A 230 -14.48 -8.81 -6.93
C LEU A 230 -15.75 -9.60 -6.53
N GLU A 231 -16.29 -10.42 -7.43
CA GLU A 231 -17.44 -11.29 -7.16
C GLU A 231 -17.10 -12.43 -6.20
N THR A 232 -15.96 -13.08 -6.42
CA THR A 232 -15.44 -14.15 -5.53
C THR A 232 -15.20 -13.60 -4.13
N GLU A 233 -14.59 -12.42 -4.04
CA GLU A 233 -14.24 -11.79 -2.79
C GLU A 233 -15.47 -11.27 -2.02
N LYS A 234 -16.51 -10.78 -2.74
CA LYS A 234 -17.82 -10.48 -2.12
C LYS A 234 -18.45 -11.72 -1.49
N ALA A 235 -18.29 -12.88 -2.13
CA ALA A 235 -18.83 -14.14 -1.62
C ALA A 235 -18.06 -14.61 -0.36
N GLU A 236 -16.73 -14.53 -0.35
CA GLU A 236 -15.90 -14.87 0.82
C GLU A 236 -16.20 -13.97 2.02
N LEU A 237 -16.34 -12.65 1.80
CA LEU A 237 -16.70 -11.71 2.86
C LEU A 237 -18.11 -11.96 3.42
N ALA A 238 -19.06 -12.31 2.55
CA ALA A 238 -20.41 -12.67 2.97
C ALA A 238 -20.40 -13.95 3.82
N ALA A 239 -19.55 -14.92 3.48
CA ALA A 239 -19.37 -16.14 4.27
C ALA A 239 -18.74 -15.82 5.64
N ALA A 240 -17.65 -15.06 5.69
CA ALA A 240 -16.98 -14.68 6.94
C ALA A 240 -17.90 -13.87 7.88
N LYS A 241 -18.69 -12.93 7.34
CA LYS A 241 -19.69 -12.18 8.13
C LYS A 241 -20.77 -13.09 8.71
N LYS A 242 -21.18 -14.12 7.96
CA LYS A 242 -22.18 -15.08 8.41
C LYS A 242 -21.63 -15.96 9.53
N GLU A 243 -20.40 -16.46 9.40
CA GLU A 243 -19.70 -17.21 10.45
C GLU A 243 -19.51 -16.37 11.72
N GLN A 244 -19.13 -15.10 11.59
CA GLN A 244 -19.01 -14.17 12.70
C GLN A 244 -20.36 -13.93 13.40
N GLN A 245 -21.45 -13.74 12.63
CA GLN A 245 -22.80 -13.59 13.19
C GLN A 245 -23.29 -14.85 13.92
N GLU A 246 -22.98 -16.03 13.39
CA GLU A 246 -23.31 -17.32 14.04
C GLU A 246 -22.49 -17.52 15.32
N HIS A 247 -21.22 -17.10 15.33
CA HIS A 247 -20.37 -17.16 16.51
C HIS A 247 -20.75 -16.12 17.58
N ASP A 248 -21.11 -14.90 17.18
CA ASP A 248 -21.57 -13.83 18.08
C ASP A 248 -22.96 -14.11 18.65
N SER A 249 -23.85 -14.76 17.88
CA SER A 249 -25.16 -15.21 18.38
C SER A 249 -25.05 -16.41 19.31
N ALA A 250 -24.10 -17.32 19.07
CA ALA A 250 -23.76 -18.40 20.01
C ALA A 250 -23.14 -17.87 21.32
N ASN A 251 -22.30 -16.84 21.26
CA ASN A 251 -21.69 -16.22 22.44
C ASN A 251 -22.66 -15.30 23.21
N ASN A 252 -23.50 -14.51 22.53
CA ASN A 252 -24.53 -13.67 23.17
C ASN A 252 -25.65 -14.49 23.83
N ALA A 253 -25.82 -15.77 23.49
CA ALA A 253 -26.66 -16.68 24.27
C ALA A 253 -26.07 -17.04 25.65
N SER A 254 -24.80 -16.66 25.92
CA SER A 254 -24.09 -16.98 27.16
C SER A 254 -23.55 -15.79 27.96
N ALA A 255 -23.56 -14.56 27.41
CA ALA A 255 -23.13 -13.37 28.15
C ALA A 255 -24.02 -12.16 27.85
N GLY A 256 -24.85 -11.77 28.82
CA GLY A 256 -25.56 -10.50 28.80
C GLY A 256 -24.65 -9.35 29.23
N LEU A 257 -24.79 -8.22 28.51
CA LEU A 257 -24.31 -6.85 28.81
C LEU A 257 -22.80 -6.57 28.70
N LEU A 258 -22.34 -5.92 27.61
CA LEU A 258 -22.01 -4.48 27.55
C LEU A 258 -21.34 -4.05 26.22
N ALA A 259 -21.88 -2.96 25.66
CA ALA A 259 -21.27 -1.84 24.90
C ALA A 259 -20.31 -2.05 23.70
N SER A 260 -20.84 -1.77 22.51
CA SER A 260 -20.48 -0.63 21.63
C SER A 260 -19.02 -0.16 21.59
N LEU A 261 -18.28 -0.63 20.58
CA LEU A 261 -17.30 0.15 19.80
C LEU A 261 -17.27 -0.38 18.36
N ALA A 262 -17.68 0.45 17.39
CA ALA A 262 -17.60 0.13 15.97
C ALA A 262 -16.62 1.09 15.28
N PRO A 263 -15.64 0.58 14.52
CA PRO A 263 -15.01 1.35 13.45
C PRO A 263 -15.80 1.16 12.16
N SER A 264 -16.05 2.28 11.50
CA SER A 264 -16.86 2.45 10.30
C SER A 264 -16.02 2.46 9.02
N ASN A 265 -16.67 2.11 7.90
CA ASN A 265 -16.44 2.67 6.55
C ASN A 265 -15.30 2.20 5.61
N LEU A 266 -14.59 1.08 5.86
CA LEU A 266 -13.61 0.55 4.88
C LEU A 266 -14.19 0.32 3.46
N TRP A 267 -15.41 -0.23 3.38
CA TRP A 267 -15.99 -0.70 2.11
C TRP A 267 -16.64 0.41 1.26
N ASN A 268 -17.09 1.50 1.88
CA ASN A 268 -17.67 2.62 1.15
C ASN A 268 -16.58 3.41 0.38
N SER A 269 -15.32 3.40 0.86
CA SER A 269 -14.18 3.99 0.15
C SER A 269 -13.84 3.21 -1.14
N LEU A 270 -13.76 1.87 -1.04
CA LEU A 270 -13.53 0.97 -2.19
C LEU A 270 -14.60 1.13 -3.29
N LEU A 271 -15.87 1.24 -2.91
CA LEU A 271 -16.98 1.40 -3.87
C LEU A 271 -17.05 2.82 -4.47
N GLY A 272 -16.53 3.84 -3.78
CA GLY A 272 -16.49 5.22 -4.26
C GLY A 272 -15.40 5.47 -5.30
N ALA A 273 -14.24 4.80 -5.15
CA ALA A 273 -13.10 4.94 -6.06
C ALA A 273 -13.30 4.24 -7.42
N VAL A 274 -14.21 3.27 -7.50
CA VAL A 274 -14.46 2.46 -8.71
C VAL A 274 -15.81 2.81 -9.33
N ARG A 275 -15.98 4.06 -9.79
CA ARG A 275 -17.06 4.39 -10.75
C ARG A 275 -16.52 4.29 -12.17
N TYR A 276 -16.68 3.13 -12.79
CA TYR A 276 -16.55 3.02 -14.25
C TYR A 276 -17.71 3.78 -14.90
N PRO A 277 -17.46 4.69 -15.86
CA PRO A 277 -18.54 5.28 -16.64
C PRO A 277 -19.30 4.16 -17.36
N ALA A 278 -20.63 4.18 -17.23
CA ALA A 278 -21.49 3.28 -17.97
C ALA A 278 -21.22 3.45 -19.47
N ALA A 279 -20.99 2.35 -20.17
CA ALA A 279 -20.74 2.37 -21.61
C ALA A 279 -21.91 3.07 -22.32
N GLU A 280 -21.68 4.30 -22.79
CA GLU A 280 -22.61 4.96 -23.70
C GLU A 280 -22.70 4.12 -24.97
N ARG A 281 -23.93 3.73 -25.28
CA ARG A 281 -24.27 2.94 -26.45
C ARG A 281 -24.05 3.83 -27.67
N VAL A 282 -22.92 3.65 -28.36
CA VAL A 282 -22.67 4.28 -29.66
C VAL A 282 -23.76 3.79 -30.63
N GLU A 283 -24.77 4.62 -30.85
CA GLU A 283 -25.72 4.43 -31.94
C GLU A 283 -24.94 4.53 -33.25
N ARG A 284 -25.02 3.48 -34.07
CA ARG A 284 -24.56 3.51 -35.45
C ARG A 284 -25.44 4.51 -36.21
N VAL A 285 -24.84 5.61 -36.65
CA VAL A 285 -25.38 6.40 -37.75
C VAL A 285 -24.88 5.73 -39.02
N ASP A 286 -25.73 4.90 -39.62
CA ASP A 286 -25.57 4.49 -41.02
C ASP A 286 -26.12 5.60 -41.92
N ALA A 287 -25.44 5.80 -43.06
CA ALA A 287 -25.64 6.85 -44.06
C ALA A 287 -27.01 6.83 -44.77
#